data_AF-A0AA47E030-F1
#
_entry.id   AF-A0AA47E030-F1
#
_cell.length_a   1.000
_cell.length_b   1.000
_cell.length_c   1.000
_cell.angle_alpha   90.00
_cell.angle_beta   90.00
_cell.angle_gamma   90.00
#
_symmetry.space_group_name_H-M   'P 1'
#
loop_
_entity.id
_entity.type
_entity.pdbx_description
1 polymer ?
#
loop_
_entity_poly.entity_id
_entity_poly.type
_entity_poly.pdbx_seq_one_letter_code
_entity_poly.pdbx_strand_id
1 'polypeptide(L)'
;MSLYEIAFSGQLLPGAKLEQVEANLTRLFQADAQRIALLFSGRRIVIKQNLDFAAVEKYRQAMERAGAQVEVKPMPVDVEEIELAPPPAATPAAPPASTAPATARPGETPGALKVTPRDEYMAAFSDVEAPDFGIAPVGIDLQDAHPEPEAPRVDLSQFSLAPVGSDMGEMPRAVDGPKPDISHLKLAD
;
A
#
# COMPACT_ATOMS: atom_id res chain seq x y z
N MET A 1 -23.48 -18.49 7.75
CA MET A 1 -24.19 -17.71 6.71
C MET A 1 -23.13 -17.23 5.74
N SER A 2 -23.26 -17.55 4.45
CA SER A 2 -22.22 -17.27 3.45
C SER A 2 -22.23 -15.79 3.08
N LEU A 3 -21.11 -15.12 3.33
CA LEU A 3 -20.88 -13.72 2.96
C LEU A 3 -20.28 -13.69 1.55
N TYR A 4 -20.80 -12.80 0.71
CA TYR A 4 -20.34 -12.66 -0.67
C TYR A 4 -19.67 -11.30 -0.84
N GLU A 5 -18.64 -11.28 -1.68
CA GLU A 5 -17.98 -10.06 -2.12
C GLU A 5 -18.30 -9.76 -3.59
N ILE A 6 -18.40 -8.47 -3.90
CA ILE A 6 -18.60 -7.99 -5.26
C ILE A 6 -17.31 -7.30 -5.70
N ALA A 7 -16.62 -7.93 -6.65
CA ALA A 7 -15.43 -7.37 -7.26
C ALA A 7 -15.71 -6.96 -8.70
N PHE A 8 -15.11 -5.85 -9.12
CA PHE A 8 -15.16 -5.38 -10.49
C PHE A 8 -13.74 -5.37 -11.07
N SER A 9 -13.61 -5.90 -12.27
CA SER A 9 -12.33 -6.14 -12.95
C SER A 9 -12.08 -5.18 -14.12
N GLY A 10 -12.80 -4.05 -14.18
CA GLY A 10 -12.66 -3.08 -15.28
C GLY A 10 -13.25 -3.56 -16.61
N GLN A 11 -13.97 -4.69 -16.62
CA GLN A 11 -14.55 -5.25 -17.84
C GLN A 11 -15.91 -4.61 -18.16
N LEU A 12 -15.99 -4.00 -19.33
CA LEU A 12 -17.20 -3.42 -19.92
C LEU A 12 -17.88 -4.46 -20.82
N LEU A 13 -19.21 -4.47 -20.83
CA LEU A 13 -19.96 -5.28 -21.80
C LEU A 13 -19.77 -4.72 -23.23
N PRO A 14 -19.72 -5.60 -24.26
CA PRO A 14 -19.52 -5.17 -25.64
C PRO A 14 -20.71 -4.31 -26.11
N GLY A 15 -20.44 -3.02 -26.33
CA GLY A 15 -21.43 -2.03 -26.77
C GLY A 15 -21.72 -0.89 -25.79
N ALA A 16 -21.17 -0.94 -24.56
CA ALA A 16 -21.32 0.15 -23.60
C ALA A 16 -20.20 1.21 -23.75
N LYS A 17 -20.56 2.49 -23.80
CA LYS A 17 -19.59 3.60 -23.83
C LYS A 17 -18.99 3.82 -22.44
N LEU A 18 -17.66 3.91 -22.36
CA LEU A 18 -16.91 4.06 -21.11
C LEU A 18 -17.45 5.22 -20.25
N GLU A 19 -17.71 6.39 -20.86
CA GLU A 19 -18.26 7.57 -20.19
C GLU A 19 -19.66 7.34 -19.57
N GLN A 20 -20.51 6.54 -20.23
CA GLN A 20 -21.87 6.25 -19.73
C GLN A 20 -21.83 5.24 -18.57
N VAL A 21 -20.95 4.25 -18.65
CA VAL A 21 -20.78 3.29 -17.55
C VAL A 21 -20.21 4.00 -16.33
N GLU A 22 -19.20 4.87 -16.49
CA GLU A 22 -18.66 5.68 -15.39
C GLU A 22 -19.71 6.56 -14.72
N ALA A 23 -20.55 7.24 -15.50
CA ALA A 23 -21.63 8.08 -14.97
C ALA A 23 -22.68 7.26 -14.19
N ASN A 24 -23.05 6.09 -14.72
CA ASN A 24 -24.00 5.19 -14.07
C ASN A 24 -23.42 4.58 -12.79
N LEU A 25 -22.13 4.21 -12.80
CA LEU A 25 -21.44 3.62 -11.66
C LEU A 25 -21.23 4.65 -10.54
N THR A 26 -20.93 5.91 -10.89
CA THR A 26 -20.90 7.05 -9.95
C THR A 26 -22.24 7.22 -9.24
N ARG A 27 -23.35 7.15 -9.99
CA ARG A 27 -24.69 7.27 -9.41
C ARG A 27 -25.08 6.08 -8.53
N LEU A 28 -24.71 4.87 -8.94
CA LEU A 28 -25.11 3.64 -8.25
C LEU A 28 -24.33 3.43 -6.94
N PHE A 29 -23.04 3.78 -6.95
CA PHE A 29 -22.16 3.59 -5.80
C PHE A 29 -21.92 4.85 -4.97
N GLN A 30 -22.35 6.03 -5.46
CA GLN A 30 -22.00 7.34 -4.86
C GLN A 30 -20.50 7.43 -4.56
N ALA A 31 -19.69 6.79 -5.41
CA ALA A 31 -18.25 6.70 -5.23
C ALA A 31 -17.57 7.82 -6.01
N ASP A 32 -16.46 8.30 -5.48
CA ASP A 32 -15.61 9.30 -6.12
C ASP A 32 -15.18 8.88 -7.52
N ALA A 33 -15.17 9.85 -8.45
CA ALA A 33 -14.72 9.65 -9.84
C ALA A 33 -13.30 9.05 -9.91
N GLN A 34 -12.44 9.36 -8.93
CA GLN A 34 -11.11 8.78 -8.76
C GLN A 34 -11.15 7.26 -8.50
N ARG A 35 -12.10 6.80 -7.69
CA ARG A 35 -12.24 5.38 -7.34
C ARG A 35 -12.80 4.58 -8.52
N ILE A 36 -13.64 5.22 -9.33
CA ILE A 36 -14.21 4.66 -10.56
C ILE A 36 -13.16 4.61 -11.68
N ALA A 37 -12.34 5.65 -11.84
CA ALA A 37 -11.19 5.60 -12.76
C ALA A 37 -10.19 4.49 -12.36
N LEU A 38 -9.97 4.27 -11.06
CA LEU A 38 -9.16 3.15 -10.56
C LEU A 38 -9.79 1.78 -10.85
N LEU A 39 -11.12 1.67 -10.78
CA LEU A 39 -11.89 0.47 -11.14
C LEU A 39 -11.74 0.12 -12.63
N PHE A 40 -11.57 1.12 -13.50
CA PHE A 40 -11.30 0.95 -14.93
C PHE A 40 -9.81 0.77 -15.29
N SER A 41 -8.91 0.77 -14.30
CA SER A 41 -7.47 0.50 -14.52
C SER A 41 -7.15 -0.95 -14.92
N GLY A 42 -8.17 -1.80 -15.09
CA GLY A 42 -8.04 -3.22 -15.44
C GLY A 42 -7.60 -4.11 -14.28
N ARG A 43 -7.44 -3.55 -13.07
CA ARG A 43 -7.15 -4.29 -11.84
C ARG A 43 -8.45 -4.66 -11.14
N ARG A 44 -8.52 -5.87 -10.59
CA ARG A 44 -9.65 -6.33 -9.75
C ARG A 44 -9.73 -5.46 -8.50
N ILE A 45 -10.83 -4.74 -8.32
CA ILE A 45 -11.10 -3.96 -7.11
C ILE A 45 -12.40 -4.43 -6.48
N VAL A 46 -12.34 -4.66 -5.17
CA VAL A 46 -13.50 -5.05 -4.38
C VAL A 46 -14.31 -3.80 -4.04
N ILE A 47 -15.55 -3.75 -4.50
CA ILE A 47 -16.39 -2.56 -4.34
C ILE A 47 -17.13 -2.60 -3.00
N LYS A 48 -17.58 -3.79 -2.60
CA LYS A 48 -18.23 -4.00 -1.30
C LYS A 48 -18.10 -5.46 -0.86
N GLN A 49 -17.78 -5.64 0.42
CA GLN A 49 -17.64 -6.93 1.10
C GLN A 49 -18.77 -7.09 2.14
N ASN A 50 -19.02 -8.32 2.57
CA ASN A 50 -20.08 -8.68 3.54
C ASN A 50 -21.51 -8.46 3.02
N LEU A 51 -21.81 -8.87 1.79
CA LEU A 51 -23.16 -8.82 1.24
C LEU A 51 -23.80 -10.20 1.22
N ASP A 52 -25.08 -10.28 1.61
CA ASP A 52 -25.91 -11.46 1.43
C ASP A 52 -26.16 -11.77 -0.05
N PHE A 53 -26.43 -13.02 -0.38
CA PHE A 53 -26.72 -13.49 -1.74
C PHE A 53 -27.80 -12.63 -2.44
N ALA A 54 -28.89 -12.31 -1.74
CA ALA A 54 -29.97 -11.48 -2.27
C ALA A 54 -29.56 -10.01 -2.52
N ALA A 55 -28.61 -9.49 -1.75
CA ALA A 55 -28.05 -8.16 -2.00
C ALA A 55 -27.11 -8.21 -3.21
N VAL A 56 -26.25 -9.23 -3.28
CA VAL A 56 -25.30 -9.41 -4.39
C VAL A 56 -25.99 -9.56 -5.74
N GLU A 57 -27.08 -10.31 -5.83
CA GLU A 57 -27.84 -10.41 -7.08
C GLU A 57 -28.43 -9.08 -7.52
N LYS A 58 -28.93 -8.26 -6.57
CA LYS A 58 -29.44 -6.91 -6.88
C LYS A 58 -28.33 -6.01 -7.42
N TYR A 59 -27.14 -6.06 -6.82
CA TYR A 59 -25.98 -5.29 -7.29
C TYR A 59 -25.44 -5.80 -8.63
N ARG A 60 -25.42 -7.12 -8.85
CA ARG A 60 -25.06 -7.73 -10.14
C ARG A 60 -25.99 -7.25 -11.25
N GLN A 61 -27.31 -7.32 -11.03
CA GLN A 61 -28.28 -6.86 -12.01
C GLN A 61 -28.21 -5.35 -12.25
N ALA A 62 -27.94 -4.55 -11.22
CA ALA A 62 -27.79 -3.11 -11.34
C ALA A 62 -26.54 -2.74 -12.16
N MET A 63 -25.42 -3.45 -11.96
CA MET A 63 -24.20 -3.25 -12.73
C MET A 63 -24.28 -3.79 -14.16
N GLU A 64 -24.93 -4.92 -14.38
CA GLU A 64 -25.16 -5.47 -15.72
C GLU A 64 -26.04 -4.52 -16.54
N ARG A 65 -27.08 -3.94 -15.93
CA ARG A 65 -27.88 -2.86 -16.53
C ARG A 65 -27.08 -1.59 -16.81
N ALA A 66 -26.04 -1.32 -16.02
CA ALA A 66 -25.14 -0.19 -16.23
C ALA A 66 -24.06 -0.47 -17.30
N GLY A 67 -23.98 -1.70 -17.85
CA GLY A 67 -23.00 -2.07 -18.87
C GLY A 67 -21.65 -2.57 -18.32
N ALA A 68 -21.60 -2.92 -17.03
CA ALA A 68 -20.40 -3.36 -16.32
C ALA A 68 -20.47 -4.86 -15.99
N GLN A 69 -19.42 -5.61 -16.33
CA GLN A 69 -19.32 -7.02 -15.96
C GLN A 69 -18.72 -7.17 -14.57
N VAL A 70 -19.44 -7.88 -13.70
CA VAL A 70 -19.10 -8.02 -12.29
C VAL A 70 -18.78 -9.47 -11.97
N GLU A 71 -17.69 -9.68 -11.25
CA GLU A 71 -17.29 -10.99 -10.77
C GLU A 71 -17.73 -11.14 -9.31
N VAL A 72 -18.71 -12.01 -9.09
CA VAL A 72 -19.17 -12.38 -7.76
C VAL A 72 -18.34 -13.56 -7.29
N LYS A 73 -17.59 -13.39 -6.20
CA LYS A 73 -16.88 -14.49 -5.55
C LYS A 73 -17.54 -14.79 -4.20
N PRO A 74 -17.94 -16.06 -3.96
CA PRO A 74 -18.27 -16.50 -2.62
C PRO A 74 -16.99 -16.51 -1.77
N MET A 75 -17.01 -15.84 -0.62
CA MET A 75 -16.01 -16.10 0.41
C MET A 75 -16.54 -17.25 1.26
N PRO A 76 -15.94 -18.45 1.20
CA PRO A 76 -16.12 -19.38 2.29
C PRO A 76 -15.45 -18.74 3.51
N VAL A 77 -16.27 -18.40 4.51
CA VAL A 77 -15.79 -18.36 5.89
C VAL A 77 -15.53 -19.80 6.28
N ASP A 78 -14.39 -20.34 5.85
CA ASP A 78 -13.71 -21.39 6.59
C ASP A 78 -13.25 -20.70 7.88
N VAL A 79 -14.10 -20.83 8.90
CA VAL A 79 -13.62 -20.87 10.27
C VAL A 79 -12.61 -22.01 10.25
N GLU A 80 -11.31 -21.67 10.20
CA GLU A 80 -10.25 -22.59 10.57
C GLU A 80 -10.50 -22.97 12.03
N GLU A 81 -11.40 -23.92 12.22
CA GLU A 81 -11.47 -24.81 13.35
C GLU A 81 -10.18 -25.63 13.27
N ILE A 82 -9.11 -25.04 13.82
CA ILE A 82 -7.84 -25.71 14.04
C ILE A 82 -8.15 -26.80 15.05
N GLU A 83 -8.45 -27.99 14.52
CA GLU A 83 -8.61 -29.21 15.27
C GLU A 83 -7.42 -29.39 16.22
N LEU A 84 -7.77 -29.37 17.50
CA LEU A 84 -7.05 -29.94 18.65
C LEU A 84 -6.06 -31.04 18.25
N ALA A 85 -4.77 -30.76 18.44
CA ALA A 85 -3.77 -31.78 18.74
C ALA A 85 -3.40 -31.69 20.25
N PRO A 86 -3.31 -32.81 20.98
CA PRO A 86 -3.30 -32.87 22.45
C PRO A 86 -1.95 -32.45 23.07
N PRO A 87 -1.95 -32.08 24.37
CA PRO A 87 -0.84 -31.40 25.05
C PRO A 87 0.24 -32.38 25.55
N PRO A 88 1.52 -31.97 25.53
CA PRO A 88 2.50 -32.47 26.49
C PRO A 88 2.64 -31.49 27.66
N ALA A 89 2.57 -32.06 28.86
CA ALA A 89 2.65 -31.42 30.15
C ALA A 89 3.92 -30.60 30.38
N ALA A 90 3.79 -29.45 31.04
CA ALA A 90 4.81 -28.92 31.94
C ALA A 90 4.15 -28.10 33.06
N THR A 91 4.62 -28.40 34.26
CA THR A 91 4.15 -28.11 35.62
C THR A 91 4.06 -26.60 35.97
N PRO A 92 3.19 -26.20 36.92
CA PRO A 92 3.03 -24.81 37.36
C PRO A 92 4.10 -24.41 38.38
N ALA A 93 4.71 -23.24 38.21
CA ALA A 93 5.40 -22.53 39.29
C ALA A 93 5.17 -21.01 39.14
N ALA A 94 4.45 -20.44 40.09
CA ALA A 94 4.35 -19.01 40.35
C ALA A 94 5.27 -18.65 41.55
N PRO A 95 5.37 -17.37 41.97
CA PRO A 95 5.99 -16.20 41.34
C PRO A 95 7.18 -15.68 42.22
N PRO A 96 7.77 -14.49 41.97
CA PRO A 96 7.26 -13.31 42.67
C PRO A 96 7.27 -12.01 41.84
N ALA A 97 6.52 -11.05 42.36
CA ALA A 97 6.33 -9.70 41.84
C ALA A 97 7.64 -8.89 41.71
N SER A 98 7.71 -8.06 40.67
CA SER A 98 8.41 -6.77 40.73
C SER A 98 7.83 -5.79 39.70
N THR A 99 7.58 -4.58 40.17
CA THR A 99 7.04 -3.41 39.46
C THR A 99 8.05 -2.84 38.45
N ALA A 100 7.65 -2.70 37.18
CA ALA A 100 8.24 -1.74 36.24
C ALA A 100 7.27 -1.51 35.06
N PRO A 101 7.10 -0.28 34.54
CA PRO A 101 6.34 -0.04 33.32
C PRO A 101 7.03 -0.78 32.17
N ALA A 102 6.28 -1.69 31.55
CA ALA A 102 6.76 -2.53 30.46
C ALA A 102 7.17 -1.64 29.28
N THR A 103 8.47 -1.45 29.12
CA THR A 103 9.05 -1.03 27.85
C THR A 103 8.96 -2.26 26.97
N ALA A 104 8.03 -2.28 26.00
CA ALA A 104 7.90 -3.37 25.05
C ALA A 104 9.26 -3.59 24.36
N ARG A 105 9.89 -4.74 24.59
CA ARG A 105 11.07 -5.14 23.84
C ARG A 105 10.63 -5.59 22.46
N PRO A 106 11.33 -5.20 21.39
CA PRO A 106 11.08 -5.75 20.06
C PRO A 106 11.42 -7.25 20.09
N GLY A 107 10.40 -8.11 20.11
CA GLY A 107 10.54 -9.57 20.09
C GLY A 107 9.71 -10.37 21.09
N GLU A 108 8.97 -9.74 22.01
CA GLU A 108 7.98 -10.46 22.85
C GLU A 108 6.65 -10.63 22.09
N THR A 109 6.03 -11.81 22.21
CA THR A 109 4.68 -12.03 21.70
C THR A 109 3.72 -11.05 22.38
N PRO A 110 3.05 -10.16 21.62
CA PRO A 110 2.12 -9.21 22.19
C PRO A 110 0.97 -9.95 22.89
N GLY A 111 0.69 -9.58 24.14
CA GLY A 111 -0.44 -10.11 24.90
C GLY A 111 -1.78 -9.66 24.30
N ALA A 112 -2.91 -10.18 24.79
CA ALA A 112 -4.22 -9.71 24.32
C ALA A 112 -4.53 -8.30 24.84
N LEU A 113 -4.88 -7.38 23.93
CA LEU A 113 -5.24 -6.01 24.24
C LEU A 113 -6.60 -5.97 24.96
N LYS A 114 -6.65 -5.34 26.14
CA LYS A 114 -7.90 -5.12 26.89
C LYS A 114 -8.35 -3.69 26.75
N VAL A 115 -9.40 -3.47 25.97
CA VAL A 115 -10.00 -2.13 25.75
C VAL A 115 -11.29 -2.02 26.56
N THR A 116 -11.38 -1.01 27.43
CA THR A 116 -12.65 -0.62 28.05
C THR A 116 -13.42 0.28 27.07
N PRO A 117 -14.61 -0.13 26.57
CA PRO A 117 -15.37 0.67 25.62
C PRO A 117 -15.75 2.03 26.21
N ARG A 118 -15.60 3.08 25.41
CA ARG A 118 -15.98 4.46 25.81
C ARG A 118 -17.40 4.83 25.40
N ASP A 119 -17.93 4.19 24.37
CA ASP A 119 -19.25 4.46 23.79
C ASP A 119 -19.85 3.19 23.15
N GLU A 120 -21.10 3.29 22.68
CA GLU A 120 -21.80 2.15 22.04
C GLU A 120 -21.12 1.68 20.75
N TYR A 121 -20.45 2.58 20.02
CA TYR A 121 -19.73 2.22 18.80
C TYR A 121 -18.49 1.38 19.10
N MET A 122 -17.72 1.74 20.14
CA MET A 122 -16.59 0.94 20.61
C MET A 122 -17.05 -0.37 21.24
N ALA A 123 -18.22 -0.39 21.90
CA ALA A 123 -18.76 -1.59 22.52
C ALA A 123 -19.04 -2.71 21.50
N ALA A 124 -19.37 -2.36 20.26
CA ALA A 124 -19.55 -3.30 19.15
C ALA A 124 -18.29 -4.14 18.84
N PHE A 125 -17.11 -3.71 19.31
CA PHE A 125 -15.83 -4.40 19.09
C PHE A 125 -15.21 -4.94 20.40
N SER A 126 -15.96 -4.96 21.51
CA SER A 126 -15.44 -5.40 22.81
C SER A 126 -15.01 -6.87 22.86
N ASP A 127 -15.59 -7.72 22.02
CA ASP A 127 -15.25 -9.13 21.89
C ASP A 127 -14.16 -9.40 20.83
N VAL A 128 -13.61 -8.36 20.19
CA VAL A 128 -12.57 -8.54 19.17
C VAL A 128 -11.23 -8.79 19.85
N GLU A 129 -10.66 -9.97 19.61
CA GLU A 129 -9.36 -10.35 20.13
C GLU A 129 -8.25 -9.76 19.26
N ALA A 130 -7.49 -8.81 19.82
CA ALA A 130 -6.40 -8.12 19.13
C ALA A 130 -5.10 -8.20 19.96
N PRO A 131 -3.94 -8.35 19.31
CA PRO A 131 -2.66 -8.25 20.00
C PRO A 131 -2.38 -6.82 20.50
N ASP A 132 -1.81 -6.70 21.70
CA ASP A 132 -1.34 -5.45 22.30
C ASP A 132 0.08 -5.15 21.83
N PHE A 133 0.19 -4.38 20.75
CA PHE A 133 1.47 -3.93 20.20
C PHE A 133 2.15 -2.85 21.05
N GLY A 134 1.50 -2.33 22.10
CA GLY A 134 1.97 -1.19 22.85
C GLY A 134 2.03 0.10 22.01
N ILE A 135 2.26 1.23 22.68
CA ILE A 135 2.46 2.53 22.02
C ILE A 135 3.82 3.05 22.45
N ALA A 136 4.69 3.32 21.48
CA ALA A 136 5.98 3.94 21.76
C ALA A 136 5.79 5.38 22.25
N PRO A 137 6.63 5.86 23.19
CA PRO A 137 6.58 7.24 23.65
C PRO A 137 6.92 8.21 22.51
N VAL A 138 6.51 9.47 22.67
CA VAL A 138 6.74 10.52 21.68
C VAL A 138 8.23 10.74 21.45
N GLY A 139 8.63 10.85 20.17
CA GLY A 139 10.02 11.05 19.77
C GLY A 139 10.85 9.78 19.59
N ILE A 140 10.25 8.59 19.75
CA ILE A 140 10.89 7.33 19.36
C ILE A 140 10.82 7.14 17.85
N ASP A 141 11.96 6.76 17.26
CA ASP A 141 12.01 6.30 15.88
C ASP A 141 11.43 4.88 15.78
N LEU A 142 10.44 4.72 14.90
CA LEU A 142 9.76 3.45 14.63
C LEU A 142 10.27 2.79 13.35
N GLN A 143 11.25 3.40 12.67
CA GLN A 143 11.80 2.83 11.45
C GLN A 143 12.70 1.63 11.79
N ASP A 144 12.56 0.58 11.00
CA ASP A 144 13.49 -0.54 11.04
C ASP A 144 14.90 -0.06 10.72
N ALA A 145 15.90 -0.63 11.39
CA ALA A 145 17.29 -0.33 11.09
C ALA A 145 17.59 -0.69 9.63
N HIS A 146 17.93 0.32 8.82
CA HIS A 146 18.38 0.06 7.46
C HIS A 146 19.81 -0.50 7.52
N PRO A 147 20.08 -1.68 6.93
CA PRO A 147 21.43 -2.20 6.86
C PRO A 147 22.34 -1.20 6.14
N GLU A 148 23.58 -1.06 6.62
CA GLU A 148 24.57 -0.21 5.95
C GLU A 148 24.71 -0.65 4.47
N PRO A 149 24.63 0.28 3.51
CA PRO A 149 24.69 -0.07 2.10
C PRO A 149 26.08 -0.62 1.77
N GLU A 150 26.17 -1.91 1.45
CA GLU A 150 27.40 -2.53 0.99
C GLU A 150 27.69 -2.02 -0.43
N ALA A 151 28.84 -1.36 -0.62
CA ALA A 151 29.22 -0.82 -1.92
C ALA A 151 29.39 -1.97 -2.93
N PRO A 152 28.86 -1.84 -4.16
CA PRO A 152 29.04 -2.85 -5.18
C PRO A 152 30.53 -2.97 -5.54
N ARG A 153 31.01 -4.21 -5.66
CA ARG A 153 32.38 -4.50 -6.09
C ARG A 153 32.50 -4.32 -7.60
N VAL A 154 32.73 -3.09 -8.04
CA VAL A 154 32.98 -2.75 -9.45
C VAL A 154 34.47 -2.80 -9.77
N ASP A 155 34.82 -3.51 -10.84
CA ASP A 155 36.17 -3.52 -11.41
C ASP A 155 36.32 -2.38 -12.43
N LEU A 156 37.06 -1.35 -12.03
CA LEU A 156 37.33 -0.17 -12.84
C LEU A 156 38.68 -0.25 -13.57
N SER A 157 39.38 -1.39 -13.54
CA SER A 157 40.73 -1.52 -14.10
C SER A 157 40.81 -1.26 -15.61
N GLN A 158 39.68 -1.41 -16.30
CA GLN A 158 39.54 -1.15 -17.74
C GLN A 158 39.24 0.32 -18.08
N PHE A 159 38.87 1.15 -17.11
CA PHE A 159 38.54 2.55 -17.31
C PHE A 159 39.71 3.44 -16.88
N SER A 160 40.03 4.43 -17.71
CA SER A 160 41.03 5.45 -17.40
C SER A 160 40.38 6.83 -17.46
N LEU A 161 40.69 7.68 -16.48
CA LEU A 161 40.17 9.05 -16.41
C LEU A 161 41.20 10.01 -16.99
N ALA A 162 40.78 10.83 -17.95
CA ALA A 162 41.64 11.88 -18.48
C ALA A 162 41.92 12.96 -17.42
N PRO A 163 43.09 13.63 -17.44
CA PRO A 163 43.37 14.75 -16.56
C PRO A 163 42.29 15.83 -16.64
N VAL A 164 42.05 16.51 -15.53
CA VAL A 164 41.10 17.64 -15.49
C VAL A 164 41.44 18.66 -16.58
N GLY A 165 40.44 19.09 -17.36
CA GLY A 165 40.63 19.99 -18.50
C GLY A 165 41.02 19.31 -19.82
N SER A 166 41.07 17.98 -19.87
CA SER A 166 41.21 17.26 -21.15
C SER A 166 39.93 17.38 -21.97
N ASP A 167 40.06 17.90 -23.19
CA ASP A 167 38.98 17.95 -24.17
C ASP A 167 38.65 16.51 -24.63
N MET A 168 37.38 16.12 -24.52
CA MET A 168 36.89 14.78 -24.85
C MET A 168 36.39 14.68 -26.29
N GLY A 169 36.91 15.53 -27.17
CA GLY A 169 36.52 15.58 -28.57
C GLY A 169 35.18 16.28 -28.76
N GLU A 170 34.93 17.35 -28.00
CA GLU A 170 33.81 18.23 -28.31
C GLU A 170 33.97 18.68 -29.76
N MET A 171 32.99 18.35 -30.62
CA MET A 171 33.02 18.80 -32.01
C MET A 171 33.15 20.33 -32.00
N PRO A 172 34.12 20.92 -32.72
CA PRO A 172 34.33 22.35 -32.70
C PRO A 172 33.01 23.04 -32.99
N ARG A 173 32.47 23.71 -31.98
CA ARG A 173 31.25 24.50 -32.14
C ARG A 173 31.60 25.60 -33.13
N ALA A 174 31.04 25.53 -34.34
CA ALA A 174 31.19 26.59 -35.31
C ALA A 174 30.60 27.85 -34.68
N VAL A 175 31.47 28.74 -34.19
CA VAL A 175 31.07 30.05 -33.73
C VAL A 175 30.86 30.89 -34.99
N ASP A 176 29.75 30.63 -35.68
CA ASP A 176 29.28 31.44 -36.81
C ASP A 176 28.70 32.74 -36.25
N GLY A 177 29.60 33.65 -35.91
CA GLY A 177 29.29 35.01 -35.51
C GLY A 177 30.46 35.94 -35.87
N PRO A 178 30.20 37.16 -36.36
CA PRO A 178 31.26 38.13 -36.58
C PRO A 178 32.00 38.37 -35.27
N LYS A 179 33.34 38.25 -35.29
CA LYS A 179 34.16 38.59 -34.12
C LYS A 179 33.84 40.04 -33.71
N PRO A 180 33.52 40.32 -32.44
CA PRO A 180 33.29 41.69 -31.99
C PRO A 180 34.55 42.53 -32.20
N ASP A 181 34.37 43.79 -32.61
CA ASP A 181 35.48 44.72 -32.87
C ASP A 181 36.17 45.12 -31.55
N ILE A 182 37.42 44.69 -31.40
CA ILE A 182 38.26 44.97 -30.22
C ILE A 182 39.28 46.09 -30.47
N SER A 183 39.21 46.79 -31.61
CA SER A 183 40.19 47.82 -32.00
C SER A 183 40.28 49.00 -31.04
N HIS A 184 39.28 49.18 -30.17
CA HIS A 184 39.22 50.24 -29.16
C HIS A 184 39.70 49.81 -27.76
N LEU A 185 40.03 48.53 -27.56
CA LEU A 185 40.56 48.04 -26.29
C LEU A 185 42.08 48.20 -26.26
N LYS A 186 42.58 48.96 -25.30
CA LYS A 186 44.02 49.04 -24.98
C LYS A 186 44.23 48.66 -23.52
N LEU A 187 45.22 47.80 -23.27
CA LEU A 187 45.68 47.49 -21.92
C LEU A 187 46.50 48.69 -21.43
N ALA A 188 46.10 49.30 -20.31
CA ALA A 188 46.95 50.25 -19.60
C ALA A 188 47.94 49.43 -18.75
N ASP A 189 49.22 49.80 -18.83
CA ASP A 189 50.29 49.26 -17.96
C ASP A 189 50.08 49.69 -16.50
#